data_AF-A0A2A2IMM0-F1
#
_entry.id   AF-A0A2A2IMM0-F1
#
_cell.length_a   1.000
_cell.length_b   1.000
_cell.length_c   1.000
_cell.angle_alpha   90.00
_cell.angle_beta   90.00
_cell.angle_gamma   90.00
#
_symmetry.space_group_name_H-M   'P 1'
#
loop_
_entity.id
_entity.type
_entity.pdbx_description
1 polymer ?
#
loop_
_entity_poly.entity_id
_entity_poly.type
_entity_poly.pdbx_seq_one_letter_code
_entity_poly.pdbx_strand_id
1 'polypeptide(L)'
;MNTYLVMFENGFALEPLEGMHHVISNYSGISILPFPSKEAAYCEGCRRHTARKLTYPWYMPILPRLEDMMYNSVFTDPTMLPSAVGYDRYFCSISQKYAGIFTNADYVVSFLQQYPNGNIREVGTHAEALSFINQYYLRMIYPMSAYIQTDKVPIVQMMGLNTLYELPYLAWMNTNCQIVGPFKTLPVLEGN
;
A
#
# COMPACT_ATOMS: atom_id res chain seq x y z
N MET A 1 13.64 -13.02 -3.95
CA MET A 1 12.84 -12.83 -2.72
C MET A 1 12.48 -11.36 -2.65
N ASN A 2 11.19 -11.01 -2.61
CA ASN A 2 10.78 -9.60 -2.58
C ASN A 2 11.25 -8.97 -1.27
N THR A 3 11.78 -7.74 -1.36
CA THR A 3 12.02 -6.91 -0.17
C THR A 3 10.87 -5.94 -0.04
N TYR A 4 10.36 -5.75 1.16
CA TYR A 4 9.27 -4.82 1.39
C TYR A 4 9.79 -3.57 2.09
N LEU A 5 9.37 -2.43 1.57
CA LEU A 5 9.49 -1.16 2.26
C LEU A 5 8.30 -1.01 3.19
N VAL A 6 8.54 -1.01 4.49
CA VAL A 6 7.54 -0.71 5.52
C VAL A 6 7.75 0.73 5.97
N MET A 7 6.95 1.65 5.44
CA MET A 7 6.91 3.04 5.91
C MET A 7 6.03 3.13 7.15
N PHE A 8 6.40 3.97 8.10
CA PHE A 8 5.56 4.34 9.24
C PHE A 8 5.77 5.83 9.55
N GLU A 9 5.04 6.40 10.51
CA GLU A 9 4.99 7.88 10.68
C GLU A 9 6.37 8.53 10.81
N ASN A 10 7.22 7.98 11.66
CA ASN A 10 8.52 8.55 12.01
C ASN A 10 9.72 7.86 11.33
N GLY A 11 9.51 7.05 10.30
CA GLY A 11 10.61 6.33 9.67
C GLY A 11 10.22 5.26 8.66
N PHE A 12 11.12 4.31 8.45
CA PHE A 12 10.87 3.14 7.59
C PHE A 12 11.79 1.95 7.94
N ALA A 13 11.39 0.77 7.50
CA ALA A 13 12.14 -0.48 7.61
C ALA A 13 12.19 -1.21 6.26
N LEU A 14 13.22 -2.05 6.08
CA LEU A 14 13.41 -2.88 4.89
C LEU A 14 13.31 -4.34 5.33
N GLU A 15 12.13 -4.93 5.17
CA GLU A 15 11.82 -6.21 5.76
C GLU A 15 11.58 -7.30 4.73
N PRO A 16 12.02 -8.55 4.99
CA PRO A 16 11.41 -9.70 4.37
C PRO A 16 10.03 -9.93 5.00
N LEU A 17 9.23 -10.82 4.43
CA LEU A 17 7.87 -11.06 4.91
C LEU A 17 7.85 -11.52 6.38
N GLU A 18 8.80 -12.37 6.77
CA GLU A 18 8.93 -12.95 8.11
C GLU A 18 9.27 -11.90 9.18
N GLY A 19 9.93 -10.80 8.78
CA GLY A 19 10.30 -9.71 9.67
C GLY A 19 9.16 -8.74 9.97
N MET A 20 8.09 -8.72 9.19
CA MET A 20 7.11 -7.61 9.25
C MET A 20 6.32 -7.49 10.55
N HIS A 21 6.06 -8.61 11.25
CA HIS A 21 5.17 -8.59 12.42
C HIS A 21 5.63 -7.59 13.47
N HIS A 22 6.94 -7.49 13.71
CA HIS A 22 7.46 -6.58 14.73
C HIS A 22 7.24 -5.11 14.33
N VAL A 23 7.42 -4.75 13.05
CA VAL A 23 7.20 -3.36 12.60
C VAL A 23 5.72 -3.01 12.64
N ILE A 24 4.85 -3.88 12.12
CA ILE A 24 3.41 -3.62 12.11
C ILE A 24 2.89 -3.47 13.55
N SER A 25 3.35 -4.30 14.47
CA SER A 25 2.85 -4.29 15.87
C SER A 25 3.31 -3.09 16.69
N ASN A 26 4.48 -2.50 16.39
CA ASN A 26 5.10 -1.47 17.23
C ASN A 26 5.03 -0.05 16.65
N TYR A 27 4.67 0.12 15.38
CA TYR A 27 4.65 1.43 14.72
C TYR A 27 3.27 1.73 14.12
N SER A 28 2.93 3.02 14.03
CA SER A 28 1.67 3.52 13.45
C SER A 28 1.86 4.16 12.08
N GLY A 29 0.75 4.33 11.36
CA GLY A 29 0.74 4.90 10.01
C GLY A 29 1.48 4.03 9.00
N ILE A 30 1.35 2.70 9.16
CA ILE A 30 2.02 1.70 8.33
C ILE A 30 1.60 1.87 6.85
N SER A 31 2.58 1.82 5.95
CA SER A 31 2.35 1.58 4.53
C SER A 31 3.42 0.62 4.02
N ILE A 32 2.98 -0.48 3.41
CA ILE A 32 3.85 -1.56 2.94
C ILE A 32 3.80 -1.62 1.43
N LEU A 33 4.98 -1.66 0.82
CA LEU A 33 5.15 -1.70 -0.62
C LEU A 33 6.21 -2.74 -1.01
N PRO A 34 5.96 -3.56 -2.04
CA PRO A 34 6.91 -4.56 -2.51
C PRO A 34 7.93 -3.94 -3.48
N PHE A 35 9.18 -4.39 -3.38
CA PHE A 35 10.27 -3.98 -4.25
C PHE A 35 11.12 -5.17 -4.71
N PRO A 36 11.69 -5.09 -5.93
CA PRO A 36 12.49 -6.18 -6.50
C PRO A 36 13.84 -6.36 -5.80
N SER A 37 14.35 -5.33 -5.14
CA SER A 37 15.61 -5.39 -4.39
C SER A 37 15.59 -4.49 -3.17
N LYS A 38 16.52 -4.75 -2.25
CA LYS A 38 16.74 -3.93 -1.05
C LYS A 38 17.16 -2.51 -1.40
N GLU A 39 18.00 -2.33 -2.41
CA GLU A 39 18.45 -1.03 -2.90
C GLU A 39 17.28 -0.20 -3.43
N ALA A 40 16.37 -0.83 -4.20
CA ALA A 40 15.17 -0.15 -4.69
C ALA A 40 14.25 0.28 -3.55
N ALA A 41 14.03 -0.61 -2.58
CA ALA A 41 13.23 -0.32 -1.38
C ALA A 41 13.85 0.81 -0.55
N TYR A 42 15.18 0.78 -0.36
CA TYR A 42 15.94 1.81 0.35
C TYR A 42 15.83 3.19 -0.31
N CYS A 43 16.09 3.26 -1.63
CA CYS A 43 16.01 4.50 -2.38
C CYS A 43 14.60 5.12 -2.28
N GLU A 44 13.56 4.30 -2.38
CA GLU A 44 12.18 4.77 -2.22
C GLU A 44 11.88 5.20 -0.77
N GLY A 45 12.35 4.45 0.22
CA GLY A 45 12.21 4.78 1.64
C GLY A 45 12.81 6.15 1.96
N CYS A 46 14.07 6.37 1.55
CA CYS A 46 14.74 7.67 1.64
C CYS A 46 13.97 8.76 0.90
N ARG A 47 13.54 8.51 -0.34
CA ARG A 47 12.79 9.50 -1.14
C ARG A 47 11.50 9.92 -0.45
N ARG A 48 10.71 8.97 0.06
CA ARG A 48 9.45 9.26 0.76
C ARG A 48 9.67 9.93 2.10
N HIS A 49 10.66 9.49 2.86
CA HIS A 49 11.02 10.11 4.13
C HIS A 49 11.45 11.57 3.92
N THR A 50 12.37 11.82 2.98
CA THR A 50 12.80 13.18 2.60
C THR A 50 11.62 14.03 2.13
N ALA A 51 10.73 13.50 1.29
CA ALA A 51 9.55 14.24 0.85
C ALA A 51 8.62 14.65 2.00
N ARG A 52 8.46 13.81 3.03
CA ARG A 52 7.72 14.17 4.25
C ARG A 52 8.43 15.23 5.09
N LYS A 53 9.76 15.35 4.99
CA LYS A 53 10.56 16.31 5.75
C LYS A 53 10.74 17.65 5.08
N LEU A 54 10.77 17.68 3.76
CA LEU A 54 10.87 18.93 2.99
C LEU A 54 9.62 19.82 3.13
N THR A 55 8.56 19.37 3.78
CA THR A 55 7.50 20.24 4.28
C THR A 55 8.00 21.23 5.35
N TYR A 56 9.16 20.96 5.96
CA TYR A 56 9.85 21.80 6.93
C TYR A 56 11.20 22.27 6.34
N PRO A 57 11.25 23.43 5.67
CA PRO A 57 12.37 23.81 4.80
C PRO A 57 13.68 24.12 5.53
N TRP A 58 13.68 24.23 6.86
CA TRP A 58 14.84 24.47 7.71
C TRP A 58 15.49 23.17 8.23
N TYR A 59 14.96 22.00 7.89
CA TYR A 59 15.47 20.73 8.37
C TYR A 59 16.08 19.90 7.23
N MET A 60 17.35 19.55 7.37
CA MET A 60 18.02 18.59 6.49
C MET A 60 17.79 17.18 7.03
N PRO A 61 17.14 16.27 6.27
CA PRO A 61 16.92 14.90 6.72
C PRO A 61 18.25 14.16 6.87
N ILE A 62 18.46 13.52 8.02
CA ILE A 62 19.57 12.60 8.24
C ILE A 62 19.08 11.21 7.87
N LEU A 63 19.68 10.60 6.85
CA LEU A 63 19.29 9.29 6.36
C LEU A 63 20.28 8.22 6.85
N PRO A 64 19.81 6.98 7.13
CA PRO A 64 20.70 5.87 7.46
C PRO A 64 21.51 5.50 6.22
N ARG A 65 22.70 4.92 6.36
CA ARG A 65 23.37 4.31 5.20
C ARG A 65 22.67 2.98 4.88
N LEU A 66 22.69 2.57 3.62
CA LEU A 66 22.11 1.30 3.19
C LEU A 66 22.70 0.09 3.95
N GLU A 67 23.99 0.15 4.27
CA GLU A 67 24.72 -0.87 5.03
C GLU A 67 24.25 -0.97 6.49
N ASP A 68 23.76 0.12 7.08
CA ASP A 68 23.19 0.14 8.42
C ASP A 68 21.76 -0.46 8.44
N MET A 69 21.09 -0.50 7.29
CA MET A 69 19.73 -1.01 7.13
C MET A 69 19.71 -2.54 6.96
N MET A 70 20.20 -3.33 7.91
CA MET A 70 20.11 -4.81 7.86
C MET A 70 18.65 -5.32 7.95
N TYR A 71 18.40 -6.60 7.65
CA TYR A 71 17.06 -7.16 7.88
C TYR A 71 16.69 -7.07 9.36
N ASN A 72 15.41 -6.79 9.68
CA ASN A 72 14.93 -6.45 11.02
C ASN A 72 15.53 -5.17 11.62
N SER A 73 16.05 -4.28 10.78
CA SER A 73 16.48 -2.95 11.22
C SER A 73 15.46 -1.90 10.85
N VAL A 74 15.21 -1.03 11.82
CA VAL A 74 14.25 0.05 11.68
C VAL A 74 15.01 1.36 11.74
N PHE A 75 14.84 2.19 10.72
CA PHE A 75 15.26 3.58 10.80
C PHE A 75 14.14 4.40 11.40
N THR A 76 14.37 4.93 12.59
CA THR A 76 13.51 5.93 13.22
C THR A 76 14.22 7.27 13.19
N ASP A 77 13.55 8.29 12.69
CA ASP A 77 14.09 9.64 12.70
C ASP A 77 14.09 10.17 14.14
N PRO A 78 15.27 10.53 14.70
CA PRO A 78 15.39 10.97 16.08
C PRO A 78 14.70 12.32 16.36
N THR A 79 14.32 13.06 15.31
CA THR A 79 13.65 14.36 15.43
C THR A 79 12.13 14.28 15.43
N MET A 80 11.57 13.07 15.24
CA MET A 80 10.14 12.85 15.31
C MET A 80 9.78 12.14 16.60
N LEU A 81 8.72 12.63 17.25
CA LEU A 81 8.18 11.96 18.42
C LEU A 81 7.63 10.59 18.00
N PRO A 82 7.84 9.54 18.82
CA PRO A 82 7.17 8.27 18.62
C PRO A 82 5.66 8.47 18.68
N SER A 83 4.96 7.98 17.67
CA SER A 83 3.51 7.92 17.67
C SER A 83 3.06 6.67 18.41
N ALA A 84 2.09 6.83 19.32
CA ALA A 84 1.49 5.70 20.00
C ALA A 84 0.72 4.84 18.99
N VAL A 85 0.86 3.53 19.10
CA VAL A 85 0.06 2.59 18.33
C VAL A 85 -1.41 2.73 18.77
N GLY A 86 -2.28 3.10 17.83
CA GLY A 86 -3.72 3.22 18.10
C GLY A 86 -4.36 1.87 18.45
N TYR A 87 -5.43 1.91 19.24
CA TYR A 87 -6.19 0.70 19.61
C TYR A 87 -7.03 0.15 18.45
N ASP A 88 -7.56 1.03 17.60
CA ASP A 88 -8.31 0.67 16.41
C ASP A 88 -7.46 0.94 15.17
N ARG A 89 -7.09 -0.14 14.47
CA ARG A 89 -6.22 -0.10 13.29
C ARG A 89 -6.88 -0.83 12.15
N TYR A 90 -6.91 -0.20 10.98
CA TYR A 90 -7.48 -0.77 9.77
C TYR A 90 -6.43 -0.77 8.68
N PHE A 91 -6.07 -1.95 8.20
CA PHE A 91 -5.09 -2.15 7.13
C PHE A 91 -5.82 -2.44 5.82
N CYS A 92 -5.87 -1.43 4.96
CA CYS A 92 -6.33 -1.55 3.60
C CYS A 92 -5.30 -2.36 2.82
N SER A 93 -5.68 -3.56 2.42
CA SER A 93 -4.79 -4.49 1.73
C SER A 93 -5.30 -4.67 0.32
N ILE A 94 -4.50 -4.27 -0.67
CA ILE A 94 -4.93 -4.14 -2.06
C ILE A 94 -3.97 -4.93 -2.96
N SER A 95 -4.50 -5.85 -3.75
CA SER A 95 -3.81 -6.50 -4.85
C SER A 95 -4.37 -5.97 -6.18
N GLN A 96 -4.09 -6.63 -7.30
CA GLN A 96 -4.69 -6.22 -8.58
C GLN A 96 -6.20 -6.52 -8.67
N LYS A 97 -6.67 -7.57 -8.00
CA LYS A 97 -8.03 -8.09 -8.14
C LYS A 97 -8.77 -8.21 -6.80
N TYR A 98 -8.03 -8.42 -5.72
CA TYR A 98 -8.57 -8.63 -4.39
C TYR A 98 -8.24 -7.46 -3.48
N ALA A 99 -9.13 -7.19 -2.53
CA ALA A 99 -8.81 -6.34 -1.40
C ALA A 99 -9.43 -6.86 -0.10
N GLY A 100 -8.86 -6.44 1.02
CA GLY A 100 -9.36 -6.72 2.35
C GLY A 100 -9.11 -5.54 3.29
N ILE A 101 -9.91 -5.48 4.36
CA ILE A 101 -9.70 -4.56 5.49
C ILE A 101 -9.36 -5.41 6.69
N PHE A 102 -8.10 -5.37 7.12
CA PHE A 102 -7.59 -6.21 8.21
C PHE A 102 -7.33 -5.41 9.47
N THR A 103 -7.34 -6.07 10.62
CA THR A 103 -7.18 -5.40 11.92
C THR A 103 -5.92 -5.81 12.67
N ASN A 104 -5.12 -6.75 12.14
CA ASN A 104 -3.90 -7.23 12.78
C ASN A 104 -2.79 -7.55 11.76
N ALA A 105 -1.58 -7.74 12.28
CA ALA A 105 -0.40 -8.07 11.48
C ALA A 105 -0.52 -9.44 10.79
N ASP A 106 -1.11 -10.44 11.45
CA ASP A 106 -1.20 -11.81 10.93
C ASP A 106 -1.97 -11.87 9.60
N TYR A 107 -3.11 -11.17 9.50
CA TYR A 107 -3.88 -11.09 8.27
C TYR A 107 -3.15 -10.30 7.18
N VAL A 108 -2.43 -9.23 7.54
CA VAL A 108 -1.61 -8.45 6.59
C VAL A 108 -0.49 -9.31 5.99
N VAL A 109 0.23 -10.06 6.84
CA VAL A 109 1.32 -10.94 6.41
C VAL A 109 0.78 -12.10 5.59
N SER A 110 -0.32 -12.73 6.01
CA SER A 110 -0.98 -13.79 5.25
C SER A 110 -1.43 -13.31 3.86
N PHE A 111 -1.96 -12.08 3.78
CA PHE A 111 -2.33 -11.48 2.51
C PHE A 111 -1.11 -11.24 1.61
N LEU A 112 -0.01 -10.71 2.15
CA LEU A 112 1.22 -10.48 1.37
C LEU A 112 1.91 -11.80 0.96
N GLN A 113 1.73 -12.86 1.73
CA GLN A 113 2.16 -14.21 1.34
C GLN A 113 1.41 -14.70 0.10
N GLN A 114 0.10 -14.47 0.05
CA GLN A 114 -0.75 -14.86 -1.08
C GLN A 114 -0.63 -13.90 -2.27
N TYR A 115 -0.42 -12.61 -2.01
CA TYR A 115 -0.32 -11.54 -3.00
C TYR A 115 0.97 -10.75 -2.77
N PRO A 116 2.13 -11.26 -3.23
CA PRO A 116 3.44 -10.66 -2.96
C PRO A 116 3.61 -9.23 -3.49
N ASN A 117 2.81 -8.85 -4.48
CA ASN A 117 2.78 -7.51 -5.07
C ASN A 117 1.70 -6.59 -4.47
N GLY A 118 1.08 -7.01 -3.37
CA GLY A 118 0.04 -6.26 -2.69
C GLY A 118 0.58 -4.99 -2.02
N ASN A 119 -0.27 -3.97 -1.94
CA ASN A 119 -0.01 -2.72 -1.25
C ASN A 119 -0.84 -2.66 0.03
N ILE A 120 -0.20 -2.27 1.14
CA ILE A 120 -0.87 -2.12 2.43
C ILE A 120 -0.84 -0.65 2.85
N ARG A 121 -1.93 -0.18 3.42
CA ARG A 121 -1.99 1.12 4.10
C ARG A 121 -2.84 1.05 5.34
N GLU A 122 -2.31 1.55 6.44
CA GLU A 122 -3.04 1.77 7.69
C GLU A 122 -3.83 3.08 7.64
N VAL A 123 -5.05 3.03 8.17
CA VAL A 123 -5.96 4.16 8.35
C VAL A 123 -6.69 4.04 9.70
N GLY A 124 -7.30 5.15 10.13
CA GLY A 124 -7.89 5.25 11.48
C GLY A 124 -9.31 4.70 11.58
N THR A 125 -10.03 4.55 10.46
CA THR A 125 -11.41 4.06 10.48
C THR A 125 -11.72 3.09 9.36
N HIS A 126 -12.75 2.26 9.57
CA HIS A 126 -13.29 1.38 8.53
C HIS A 126 -13.75 2.15 7.29
N ALA A 127 -14.37 3.32 7.47
CA ALA A 127 -14.86 4.16 6.37
C ALA A 127 -13.70 4.73 5.53
N GLU A 128 -12.61 5.17 6.18
CA GLU A 128 -11.38 5.57 5.49
C GLU A 128 -10.79 4.40 4.71
N ALA A 129 -10.87 3.18 5.24
CA ALA A 129 -10.32 2.01 4.59
C ALA A 129 -11.06 1.68 3.29
N LEU A 130 -12.39 1.65 3.35
CA LEU A 130 -13.24 1.46 2.18
C LEU A 130 -13.04 2.58 1.15
N SER A 131 -12.96 3.83 1.61
CA SER A 131 -12.71 4.99 0.75
C SER A 131 -11.37 4.86 0.03
N PHE A 132 -10.30 4.46 0.74
CA PHE A 132 -8.97 4.27 0.15
C PHE A 132 -8.95 3.15 -0.90
N ILE A 133 -9.60 2.01 -0.63
CA ILE A 133 -9.71 0.90 -1.58
C ILE A 133 -10.42 1.38 -2.86
N ASN A 134 -11.59 2.00 -2.72
CA ASN A 134 -12.33 2.54 -3.88
C ASN A 134 -11.47 3.54 -4.66
N GLN A 135 -10.84 4.51 -4.00
CA GLN A 135 -10.00 5.52 -4.65
C GLN A 135 -8.83 4.92 -5.43
N TYR A 136 -8.20 3.87 -4.91
CA TYR A 136 -7.08 3.19 -5.60
C TYR A 136 -7.50 2.71 -6.99
N TYR A 137 -8.63 2.00 -7.09
CA TYR A 137 -9.12 1.48 -8.37
C TYR A 137 -9.76 2.56 -9.25
N LEU A 138 -10.55 3.46 -8.65
CA LEU A 138 -11.21 4.53 -9.38
C LEU A 138 -10.22 5.50 -10.03
N ARG A 139 -9.04 5.70 -9.43
CA ARG A 139 -7.96 6.50 -10.05
C ARG A 139 -7.49 5.91 -11.38
N MET A 140 -7.54 4.59 -11.54
CA MET A 140 -7.23 3.93 -12.81
C MET A 140 -8.43 4.03 -13.77
N ILE A 141 -9.64 3.84 -13.26
CA ILE A 141 -10.87 3.75 -14.08
C ILE A 141 -11.35 5.10 -14.61
N TYR A 142 -11.41 6.15 -13.79
CA TYR A 142 -12.03 7.43 -14.17
C TYR A 142 -11.44 8.10 -15.41
N PRO A 143 -10.11 8.08 -15.65
CA PRO A 143 -9.57 8.57 -16.92
C PRO A 143 -10.09 7.77 -18.14
N MET A 144 -10.30 6.46 -17.99
CA MET A 144 -10.80 5.59 -19.06
C MET A 144 -12.31 5.75 -19.26
N SER A 145 -13.07 5.93 -18.18
CA SER A 145 -14.53 6.04 -18.25
C SER A 145 -15.01 7.24 -19.07
N ALA A 146 -14.17 8.28 -19.22
CA ALA A 146 -14.47 9.42 -20.09
C ALA A 146 -14.69 9.02 -21.57
N TYR A 147 -14.10 7.91 -22.02
CA TYR A 147 -14.20 7.41 -23.39
C TYR A 147 -15.16 6.23 -23.55
N ILE A 148 -15.68 5.71 -22.44
CA ILE A 148 -16.55 4.54 -22.40
C ILE A 148 -17.99 5.05 -22.29
N GLN A 149 -18.73 5.01 -23.40
CA GLN A 149 -20.17 5.26 -23.41
C GLN A 149 -20.92 4.00 -22.97
N THR A 150 -20.82 3.59 -21.70
CA THR A 150 -21.79 2.71 -21.00
C THR A 150 -21.33 2.31 -19.58
N ASP A 151 -22.32 1.89 -18.78
CA ASP A 151 -22.36 1.38 -17.40
C ASP A 151 -21.70 2.20 -16.28
N LYS A 152 -22.45 2.32 -15.17
CA LYS A 152 -21.97 2.93 -13.93
C LYS A 152 -20.72 2.17 -13.45
N VAL A 153 -19.65 2.91 -13.15
CA VAL A 153 -18.47 2.33 -12.51
C VAL A 153 -18.90 1.69 -11.17
N PRO A 154 -18.58 0.41 -10.93
CA PRO A 154 -18.98 -0.25 -9.69
C PRO A 154 -18.23 0.39 -8.51
N ILE A 155 -18.96 0.78 -7.46
CA ILE A 155 -18.36 1.31 -6.23
C ILE A 155 -18.70 0.35 -5.11
N VAL A 156 -17.68 -0.17 -4.43
CA VAL A 156 -17.88 -1.07 -3.29
C VAL A 156 -18.43 -0.26 -2.11
N GLN A 157 -19.61 -0.63 -1.63
CA GLN A 157 -20.33 0.09 -0.58
C GLN A 157 -20.06 -0.47 0.82
N MET A 158 -19.62 -1.72 0.92
CA MET A 158 -19.33 -2.36 2.20
C MET A 158 -18.30 -3.48 2.02
N MET A 159 -17.46 -3.68 3.03
CA MET A 159 -16.57 -4.83 3.15
C MET A 159 -16.56 -5.25 4.63
N GLY A 160 -16.58 -6.55 4.90
CA GLY A 160 -16.33 -7.06 6.25
C GLY A 160 -14.86 -6.89 6.66
N LEU A 161 -14.60 -6.91 7.97
CA LEU A 161 -13.24 -6.98 8.51
C LEU A 161 -12.66 -8.39 8.32
N ASN A 162 -11.34 -8.50 8.23
CA ASN A 162 -10.62 -9.78 8.23
C ASN A 162 -11.09 -10.76 7.15
N THR A 163 -11.59 -10.20 6.04
CA THR A 163 -12.16 -10.94 4.91
C THR A 163 -11.61 -10.38 3.61
N LEU A 164 -11.26 -11.28 2.70
CA LEU A 164 -10.79 -10.95 1.37
C LEU A 164 -11.96 -10.94 0.38
N TYR A 165 -12.04 -9.92 -0.47
CA TYR A 165 -13.06 -9.77 -1.49
C TYR A 165 -12.44 -9.70 -2.87
N GLU A 166 -13.04 -10.42 -3.82
CA GLU A 166 -12.83 -10.19 -5.24
C GLU A 166 -13.56 -8.89 -5.64
N LEU A 167 -12.84 -7.95 -6.24
CA LEU A 167 -13.40 -6.65 -6.56
C LEU A 167 -13.90 -6.58 -8.02
N PRO A 168 -15.01 -5.88 -8.29
CA PRO A 168 -15.61 -5.81 -9.62
C PRO A 168 -14.83 -4.91 -10.60
N TYR A 169 -13.83 -4.16 -10.13
CA TYR A 169 -13.09 -3.18 -10.91
C TYR A 169 -12.36 -3.80 -12.11
N LEU A 170 -11.66 -4.91 -11.89
CA LEU A 170 -10.93 -5.59 -12.95
C LEU A 170 -11.88 -6.15 -14.02
N ALA A 171 -13.00 -6.74 -13.60
CA ALA A 171 -14.04 -7.21 -14.51
C ALA A 171 -14.60 -6.05 -15.34
N TRP A 172 -14.88 -4.91 -14.71
CA TRP A 172 -15.36 -3.71 -15.40
C TRP A 172 -14.32 -3.20 -16.42
N MET A 173 -13.04 -3.13 -16.05
CA MET A 173 -11.96 -2.71 -16.97
C MET A 173 -11.84 -3.67 -18.16
N ASN A 174 -11.86 -4.98 -17.92
CA ASN A 174 -11.75 -5.97 -18.99
C ASN A 174 -12.94 -5.94 -19.95
N THR A 175 -14.16 -5.69 -19.46
CA THR A 175 -15.34 -5.57 -20.32
C THR A 175 -15.32 -4.28 -21.14
N ASN A 176 -14.98 -3.15 -20.51
CA ASN A 176 -15.21 -1.84 -21.12
C ASN A 176 -13.98 -1.28 -21.86
N CYS A 177 -12.76 -1.55 -21.39
CA CYS A 177 -11.54 -1.02 -21.99
C CYS A 177 -11.12 -1.76 -23.26
N GLN A 178 -11.60 -2.99 -23.47
CA GLN A 178 -11.40 -3.75 -24.72
C GLN A 178 -12.17 -3.14 -25.92
N ILE A 179 -13.21 -2.37 -25.63
CA ILE A 179 -14.12 -1.80 -26.64
C ILE A 179 -13.56 -0.49 -27.23
N VAL A 180 -12.69 0.22 -26.50
CA VAL A 180 -12.27 1.60 -26.84
C VAL A 180 -10.79 1.70 -27.20
N GLY A 181 -10.52 2.19 -28.42
CA GLY A 181 -9.24 2.14 -29.14
C GLY A 181 -7.92 2.34 -28.35
N PRO A 182 -7.71 3.47 -27.64
CA PRO A 182 -6.41 3.77 -27.00
C PRO A 182 -6.08 2.88 -25.78
N PHE A 183 -7.05 2.10 -25.28
CA PHE A 183 -6.87 1.29 -24.07
C PHE A 183 -6.69 -0.21 -24.34
N LYS A 184 -6.75 -0.65 -25.61
CA LYS A 184 -6.48 -2.04 -26.01
C LYS A 184 -5.07 -2.53 -25.65
N THR A 185 -4.13 -1.61 -25.45
CA THR A 185 -2.72 -1.88 -25.16
C THR A 185 -2.33 -1.56 -23.72
N LEU A 186 -3.26 -1.09 -22.88
CA LEU A 186 -2.96 -1.03 -21.46
C LEU A 186 -2.73 -2.46 -20.99
N PRO A 187 -1.64 -2.74 -20.23
CA PRO A 187 -1.46 -4.06 -19.67
C PRO A 187 -2.72 -4.37 -18.88
N VAL A 188 -3.47 -5.36 -19.36
CA VAL A 188 -4.45 -6.06 -18.53
C VAL A 188 -3.68 -6.36 -17.25
N LEU A 189 -4.29 -6.09 -16.09
CA LEU A 189 -3.75 -6.58 -14.83
C LEU A 189 -3.80 -8.12 -14.93
N GLU A 190 -2.75 -8.70 -15.52
CA GLU A 190 -2.65 -10.13 -15.76
C GLU A 190 -2.50 -10.78 -14.40
N GLY A 191 -3.53 -11.54 -14.04
CA GLY A 191 -3.63 -12.18 -12.75
C GLY A 191 -2.49 -13.15 -12.55
N ASN A 192 -1.65 -12.84 -11.57
CA ASN A 192 -0.95 -13.80 -10.71
C ASN A 192 -1.03 -13.27 -9.29
#